data_AF-A0A1G6QRW6-F1
#
_entry.id   AF-A0A1G6QRW6-F1
#
_cell.length_a   1.000
_cell.length_b   1.000
_cell.length_c   1.000
_cell.angle_alpha   90.00
_cell.angle_beta   90.00
_cell.angle_gamma   90.00
#
_symmetry.space_group_name_H-M   'P 1'
#
loop_
_entity.id
_entity.type
_entity.pdbx_description
1 polymer ?
#
loop_
_entity_poly.entity_id
_entity_poly.type
_entity_poly.pdbx_seq_one_letter_code
_entity_poly.pdbx_strand_id
1 'polypeptide(L)'
;MAAKKVERFGNGTPYVPAGNWTKCFAWLIDFAVFVLGLVAGVVALVAVDMSRGLDDAVIALVMIAWWLVLPLLYGLCLRNGRALGAMWTGTRLVRVSDGGRIGAKGPWAMFVRLILLPAAILGALTGGGLAGGSLQRTSIDMARTRQLHVQGYSLPPR
;
A
#
# COMPACT_ATOMS: atom_id res chain seq x y z
N MET A 1 14.24 -25.03 -2.98
CA MET A 1 13.81 -23.62 -2.99
C MET A 1 13.35 -23.26 -4.40
N ALA A 2 12.07 -22.93 -4.61
CA ALA A 2 11.60 -22.55 -5.95
C ALA A 2 12.31 -21.27 -6.40
N ALA A 3 12.98 -21.30 -7.56
CA ALA A 3 13.61 -20.13 -8.15
C ALA A 3 12.53 -19.05 -8.36
N LYS A 4 12.64 -17.91 -7.67
CA LYS A 4 11.72 -16.78 -7.91
C LYS A 4 11.91 -16.33 -9.36
N LYS A 5 10.83 -16.36 -10.14
CA LYS A 5 10.82 -15.95 -11.54
C LYS A 5 11.25 -14.48 -11.65
N VAL A 6 12.31 -14.22 -12.41
CA VAL A 6 12.74 -12.87 -12.77
C VAL A 6 11.76 -12.33 -13.82
N GLU A 7 11.24 -11.13 -13.58
CA GLU A 7 10.32 -10.43 -14.50
C GLU A 7 11.00 -9.20 -15.08
N ARG A 8 10.37 -8.57 -16.07
CA ARG A 8 10.86 -7.34 -16.70
C ARG A 8 9.82 -6.25 -16.63
N PHE A 9 10.28 -5.03 -16.39
CA PHE A 9 9.46 -3.84 -16.58
C PHE A 9 9.20 -3.60 -18.09
N GLY A 10 8.30 -2.68 -18.42
CA GLY A 10 8.00 -2.30 -19.80
C GLY A 10 9.21 -1.76 -20.58
N ASN A 11 10.20 -1.19 -19.88
CA ASN A 11 11.48 -0.75 -20.44
C ASN A 11 12.53 -1.87 -20.58
N GLY A 12 12.20 -3.12 -20.25
CA GLY A 12 13.10 -4.27 -20.36
C GLY A 12 14.03 -4.50 -19.16
N THR A 13 14.08 -3.58 -18.18
CA THR A 13 14.90 -3.74 -16.98
C THR A 13 14.40 -4.90 -16.12
N PRO A 14 15.27 -5.84 -15.72
CA PRO A 14 14.84 -7.02 -14.96
C PRO A 14 14.64 -6.71 -13.47
N TYR A 15 13.66 -7.37 -12.85
CA TYR A 15 13.37 -7.24 -11.42
C TYR A 15 12.90 -8.55 -10.81
N VAL A 16 12.98 -8.64 -9.47
CA VAL A 16 12.44 -9.78 -8.72
C VAL A 16 11.14 -9.34 -8.02
N PRO A 17 9.98 -9.93 -8.37
CA PRO A 17 8.73 -9.59 -7.69
C PRO A 17 8.77 -9.99 -6.21
N ALA A 18 8.12 -9.17 -5.38
CA ALA A 18 7.89 -9.52 -3.98
C ALA A 18 6.98 -10.76 -3.90
N GLY A 19 7.26 -11.66 -2.94
CA GLY A 19 6.43 -12.84 -2.74
C GLY A 19 5.02 -12.46 -2.26
N ASN A 20 4.02 -13.30 -2.55
CA ASN A 20 2.63 -13.04 -2.16
C ASN A 20 2.48 -12.85 -0.65
N TRP A 21 3.15 -13.69 0.16
CA TRP A 21 3.20 -13.54 1.61
C TRP A 21 3.83 -12.23 2.05
N THR A 22 4.96 -11.84 1.46
CA THR A 22 5.62 -10.57 1.78
C THR A 22 4.73 -9.37 1.46
N LYS A 23 4.00 -9.41 0.33
CA LYS A 23 3.02 -8.38 -0.05
C LYS A 23 1.85 -8.32 0.96
N CYS A 24 1.37 -9.49 1.40
CA CYS A 24 0.31 -9.62 2.40
C CYS A 24 0.74 -9.04 3.76
N PHE A 25 1.91 -9.44 4.27
CA PHE A 25 2.45 -8.88 5.52
C PHE A 25 2.69 -7.38 5.44
N ALA A 26 3.23 -6.89 4.32
CA ALA A 26 3.39 -5.45 4.11
C ALA A 26 2.04 -4.73 4.18
N TRP A 27 1.00 -5.32 3.59
CA TRP A 27 -0.35 -4.76 3.66
C TRP A 27 -0.91 -4.80 5.08
N LEU A 28 -0.74 -5.91 5.81
CA LEU A 28 -1.23 -6.07 7.17
C LEU A 28 -0.62 -5.04 8.13
N ILE A 29 0.69 -4.78 8.01
CA ILE A 29 1.37 -3.77 8.82
C ILE A 29 0.81 -2.37 8.51
N ASP A 30 0.66 -2.01 7.23
CA ASP A 30 0.09 -0.73 6.86
C ASP A 30 -1.36 -0.58 7.34
N PHE A 31 -2.14 -1.67 7.28
CA PHE A 31 -3.51 -1.72 7.77
C PHE A 31 -3.58 -1.56 9.30
N ALA A 32 -2.69 -2.20 10.05
CA ALA A 32 -2.61 -2.03 11.50
C ALA A 32 -2.30 -0.57 11.87
N VAL A 33 -1.36 0.08 11.18
CA VAL A 33 -1.06 1.51 11.38
C VAL A 33 -2.29 2.38 11.10
N PHE A 34 -3.03 2.08 10.04
CA PHE A 34 -4.28 2.77 9.72
C PHE A 34 -5.33 2.60 10.83
N VAL A 35 -5.57 1.39 11.33
CA VAL A 35 -6.50 1.12 12.43
C VAL A 35 -6.08 1.86 13.70
N LEU A 36 -4.79 1.85 14.03
CA LEU A 36 -4.26 2.62 15.17
C LEU A 36 -4.50 4.12 15.01
N GLY A 37 -4.31 4.66 13.81
CA GLY A 37 -4.60 6.07 13.51
C GLY A 37 -6.09 6.40 13.61
N LEU A 38 -6.99 5.47 13.24
CA LEU A 38 -8.43 5.63 13.44
C LEU A 38 -8.78 5.68 14.92
N VAL A 39 -8.30 4.71 15.70
CA VAL A 39 -8.54 4.65 17.15
C VAL A 39 -8.00 5.91 17.84
N ALA A 40 -6.79 6.34 17.50
CA ALA A 40 -6.21 7.57 18.04
C ALA A 40 -7.06 8.81 17.70
N GLY A 41 -7.60 8.89 16.48
CA GLY A 41 -8.51 9.98 16.09
C GLY A 41 -9.83 9.97 16.86
N VAL A 42 -10.41 8.80 17.11
CA VAL A 42 -11.61 8.64 17.94
C VAL A 42 -11.32 9.09 19.38
N VAL A 43 -10.23 8.63 19.98
CA VAL A 43 -9.83 9.03 21.34
C VAL A 43 -9.61 10.54 21.44
N ALA A 44 -8.94 11.13 20.45
CA ALA A 44 -8.75 12.58 20.39
C ALA A 44 -10.08 13.33 20.25
N LEU A 45 -11.01 12.84 19.43
CA LEU A 45 -12.33 13.44 19.26
C LEU A 45 -13.16 13.36 20.55
N VAL A 46 -13.16 12.22 21.24
CA VAL A 46 -13.83 12.05 22.55
C VAL A 46 -13.25 13.03 23.57
N ALA A 47 -11.93 13.17 23.64
CA ALA A 47 -11.31 14.14 24.56
C ALA A 47 -11.71 15.59 24.26
N VAL A 48 -11.81 15.96 22.98
CA VAL A 48 -12.28 17.29 22.57
C VAL A 48 -13.76 17.47 22.90
N ASP A 49 -14.59 16.48 22.61
CA ASP A 49 -16.02 16.50 22.92
C ASP A 49 -16.28 16.68 24.42
N MET A 50 -15.61 15.89 25.27
CA MET A 50 -15.71 16.03 26.74
C MET A 50 -15.34 17.43 27.24
N SER A 51 -14.50 18.17 26.49
CA SER A 51 -14.07 19.53 26.85
C SER A 51 -14.93 20.65 26.26
N ARG A 52 -15.65 20.39 25.16
CA ARG A 52 -16.29 21.42 24.32
C ARG A 52 -17.80 21.20 24.12
N GLY A 53 -18.31 20.01 24.41
CA GLY A 53 -19.68 19.59 24.11
C GLY A 53 -19.98 19.75 22.63
N LEU A 54 -19.35 18.95 21.78
CA LEU A 54 -19.55 19.04 20.34
C LEU A 54 -20.95 18.55 19.96
N ASP A 55 -21.51 19.16 18.93
CA ASP A 55 -22.76 18.69 18.34
C ASP A 55 -22.55 17.35 17.61
N ASP A 56 -23.55 16.46 17.66
CA ASP A 56 -23.49 15.13 17.04
C ASP A 56 -23.21 15.21 15.53
N ALA A 57 -23.71 16.23 14.83
CA ALA A 57 -23.43 16.43 13.41
C ALA A 57 -21.96 16.78 13.17
N VAL A 58 -21.32 17.53 14.07
CA VAL A 58 -19.89 17.85 14.01
C VAL A 58 -19.07 16.60 14.25
N ILE A 59 -19.42 15.78 15.24
CA ILE A 59 -18.75 14.51 15.54
C ILE A 59 -18.81 13.59 14.31
N ALA A 60 -20.00 13.42 13.72
CA ALA A 60 -20.19 12.60 12.53
C ALA A 60 -19.35 13.10 11.34
N LEU A 61 -19.34 14.41 11.09
CA LEU A 61 -18.56 15.02 10.01
C LEU A 61 -17.05 14.80 10.20
N VAL A 62 -16.54 14.98 11.43
CA VAL A 62 -15.12 14.76 11.74
C VAL A 62 -14.75 13.29 11.56
N MET A 63 -15.61 12.35 11.94
CA MET A 63 -15.35 10.92 11.76
C MET A 63 -15.27 10.52 10.29
N ILE A 64 -16.19 11.02 9.46
CA ILE A 64 -16.16 10.80 8.00
C ILE A 64 -14.89 11.42 7.40
N ALA A 65 -14.60 12.67 7.77
CA ALA A 65 -13.41 13.37 7.29
C ALA A 65 -12.13 12.63 7.70
N TRP A 66 -12.05 12.14 8.95
CA TRP A 66 -10.89 11.41 9.45
C TRP A 66 -10.63 10.12 8.67
N TRP A 67 -11.70 9.37 8.38
CA TRP A 67 -11.62 8.17 7.54
C TRP A 67 -11.02 8.46 6.16
N LEU A 68 -11.38 9.58 5.54
CA LEU A 68 -10.88 9.96 4.21
C LEU A 68 -9.47 10.56 4.25
N VAL A 69 -9.18 11.39 5.26
CA VAL A 69 -7.94 12.17 5.37
C VAL A 69 -6.78 11.30 5.86
N LEU A 70 -7.01 10.39 6.80
CA LEU A 70 -5.96 9.55 7.40
C LEU A 70 -5.13 8.76 6.37
N PRO A 71 -5.71 8.01 5.41
CA PRO A 71 -4.91 7.28 4.42
C PRO A 71 -4.19 8.22 3.44
N LEU A 72 -4.75 9.40 3.18
CA LEU A 72 -4.12 10.41 2.33
C LEU A 72 -2.90 11.02 3.03
N LEU A 73 -3.03 11.40 4.30
CA LEU A 73 -1.93 11.86 5.14
C LEU A 73 -0.84 10.79 5.25
N TYR A 74 -1.22 9.53 5.48
CA TYR A 74 -0.29 8.42 5.54
C TYR A 74 0.52 8.27 4.23
N GLY A 75 -0.14 8.36 3.08
CA GLY A 75 0.52 8.30 1.77
C GLY A 75 1.33 9.54 1.40
N LEU A 76 1.04 10.70 2.00
CA LEU A 76 1.88 11.90 1.90
C LEU A 76 3.18 11.73 2.69
N CYS A 77 3.06 11.26 3.94
CA CYS A 77 4.21 11.01 4.83
C CYS A 77 5.18 9.97 4.25
N LEU A 78 4.67 8.98 3.52
CA LEU A 78 5.45 7.86 2.97
C LEU A 78 5.71 8.00 1.46
N ARG A 79 6.09 9.22 1.06
CA ARG A 79 6.50 9.57 -0.30
C ARG A 79 7.56 8.56 -0.80
N ASN A 80 7.41 8.13 -2.06
CA ASN A 80 8.27 7.16 -2.80
C ASN A 80 7.86 5.67 -2.82
N GLY A 81 6.63 5.32 -2.47
CA GLY A 81 6.15 3.93 -2.61
C GLY A 81 6.76 2.98 -1.58
N ARG A 82 7.21 3.53 -0.45
CA ARG A 82 7.70 2.80 0.73
C ARG A 82 6.74 3.07 1.88
N ALA A 83 5.63 2.34 1.89
CA ALA A 83 4.76 2.26 3.07
C ALA A 83 5.56 1.69 4.28
N LEU A 84 5.16 1.91 5.54
CA LEU A 84 5.87 1.31 6.69
C LEU A 84 5.97 -0.21 6.55
N GLY A 85 4.89 -0.87 6.11
CA GLY A 85 4.90 -2.29 5.83
C GLY A 85 5.87 -2.67 4.72
N ALA A 86 6.03 -1.82 3.70
CA ALA A 86 7.02 -2.04 2.64
C ALA A 86 8.46 -1.85 3.15
N MET A 87 8.69 -0.89 4.04
CA MET A 87 9.98 -0.70 4.72
C MET A 87 10.34 -1.91 5.58
N TRP A 88 9.38 -2.39 6.37
CA TRP A 88 9.57 -3.54 7.26
C TRP A 88 9.81 -4.84 6.50
N THR A 89 9.12 -5.04 5.38
CA THR A 89 9.23 -6.26 4.56
C THR A 89 10.30 -6.20 3.48
N GLY A 90 11.05 -5.09 3.38
CA GLY A 90 12.07 -4.90 2.34
C GLY A 90 11.51 -4.81 0.92
N THR A 91 10.23 -4.45 0.77
CA THR A 91 9.58 -4.32 -0.53
C THR A 91 9.50 -2.87 -0.98
N ARG A 92 9.33 -2.66 -2.29
CA ARG A 92 9.05 -1.33 -2.84
C ARG A 92 7.98 -1.43 -3.91
N LEU A 93 7.01 -0.53 -3.86
CA LEU A 93 5.99 -0.42 -4.89
C LEU A 93 6.49 0.50 -6.02
N VAL A 94 6.51 -0.03 -7.24
CA VAL A 94 7.03 0.64 -8.45
C VAL A 94 6.03 0.55 -9.59
N ARG A 95 6.18 1.43 -10.58
CA ARG A 95 5.38 1.38 -11.82
C ARG A 95 5.87 0.24 -12.70
N VAL A 96 4.94 -0.45 -13.36
CA VAL A 96 5.28 -1.57 -14.26
C VAL A 96 5.93 -1.07 -15.55
N SER A 97 5.65 0.15 -15.98
CA SER A 97 6.19 0.76 -17.21
C SER A 97 7.72 0.89 -17.20
N ASP A 98 8.28 1.42 -16.11
CA ASP A 98 9.64 1.94 -16.05
C ASP A 98 10.37 1.55 -14.75
N GLY A 99 9.71 0.84 -13.83
CA GLY A 99 10.24 0.60 -12.48
C GLY A 99 10.33 1.88 -11.64
N GLY A 100 9.79 2.99 -12.13
CA GLY A 100 9.86 4.30 -11.53
C GLY A 100 9.05 4.39 -10.23
N ARG A 101 9.39 5.38 -9.40
CA ARG A 101 8.67 5.67 -8.15
C ARG A 101 7.25 6.15 -8.44
N ILE A 102 6.30 5.84 -7.57
CA ILE A 102 4.89 6.22 -7.72
C ILE A 102 4.68 7.74 -7.62
N GLY A 103 5.60 8.47 -6.97
CA GLY A 103 5.57 9.93 -6.91
C GLY A 103 4.30 10.47 -6.23
N ALA A 104 3.70 11.52 -6.81
CA ALA A 104 2.52 12.22 -6.28
C ALA A 104 1.26 11.35 -6.10
N LYS A 105 1.22 10.14 -6.69
CA LYS A 105 0.09 9.21 -6.54
C LYS A 105 0.13 8.38 -5.25
N GLY A 106 1.08 8.65 -4.34
CA GLY A 106 1.24 7.98 -3.04
C GLY A 106 -0.01 8.02 -2.14
N PRO A 107 -0.60 9.20 -1.89
CA PRO A 107 -1.84 9.33 -1.10
C PRO A 107 -2.98 8.48 -1.66
N TRP A 108 -3.23 8.59 -2.97
CA TRP A 108 -4.25 7.79 -3.65
C TRP A 108 -3.98 6.29 -3.55
N ALA A 109 -2.71 5.87 -3.68
CA ALA A 109 -2.34 4.46 -3.54
C ALA A 109 -2.70 3.91 -2.15
N MET A 110 -2.49 4.70 -1.09
CA MET A 110 -2.85 4.30 0.28
C MET A 110 -4.35 4.28 0.48
N PHE A 111 -5.09 5.25 -0.06
CA PHE A 111 -6.56 5.25 -0.01
C PHE A 111 -7.14 3.96 -0.60
N VAL A 112 -6.73 3.61 -1.81
CA VAL A 112 -7.16 2.36 -2.46
C VAL A 112 -6.79 1.14 -1.61
N ARG A 113 -5.59 1.13 -1.04
CA ARG A 113 -5.06 -0.04 -0.31
C ARG A 113 -5.67 -0.24 1.08
N LEU A 114 -6.02 0.84 1.77
CA LEU A 114 -6.51 0.83 3.15
C LEU A 114 -8.03 0.91 3.27
N ILE A 115 -8.72 1.40 2.24
CA ILE A 115 -10.19 1.51 2.25
C ILE A 115 -10.78 0.62 1.15
N LEU A 116 -10.44 0.87 -0.11
CA LEU A 116 -11.11 0.20 -1.23
C LEU A 116 -10.79 -1.29 -1.30
N LEU A 117 -9.56 -1.70 -0.97
CA LEU A 117 -9.18 -3.11 -1.00
C LEU A 117 -9.89 -3.94 0.10
N PRO A 118 -9.91 -3.54 1.39
CA PRO A 118 -10.77 -4.19 2.38
C PRO A 118 -12.24 -4.20 1.98
N ALA A 119 -12.77 -3.09 1.47
CA ALA A 119 -14.16 -3.01 1.01
C ALA A 119 -14.44 -3.97 -0.15
N ALA A 120 -13.52 -4.10 -1.11
CA ALA A 120 -13.64 -5.04 -2.21
C ALA A 120 -13.56 -6.51 -1.74
N ILE A 121 -12.71 -6.81 -0.74
CA ILE A 121 -12.65 -8.14 -0.12
C ILE A 121 -13.97 -8.47 0.59
N LEU A 122 -14.51 -7.54 1.37
CA LEU A 122 -15.81 -7.69 2.03
C LEU A 122 -16.95 -7.85 1.02
N GLY A 123 -16.95 -7.03 -0.04
CA GLY A 123 -17.90 -7.15 -1.15
C GLY A 123 -17.80 -8.50 -1.84
N ALA A 124 -16.58 -9.00 -2.07
CA ALA A 124 -16.38 -10.32 -2.67
C ALA A 124 -16.91 -11.47 -1.80
N LEU A 125 -16.68 -11.39 -0.49
CA LEU A 125 -17.17 -12.38 0.48
C LEU A 125 -18.70 -12.37 0.63
N THR A 126 -19.34 -11.23 0.34
CA THR A 126 -20.81 -11.04 0.44
C THR A 126 -21.55 -11.26 -0.88
N GLY A 127 -20.87 -11.76 -1.92
CA GLY A 127 -21.47 -12.16 -3.20
C GLY A 127 -21.17 -11.23 -4.39
N GLY A 128 -20.37 -10.18 -4.21
CA GLY A 128 -19.86 -9.33 -5.28
C GLY A 128 -18.68 -9.94 -6.05
N GLY A 129 -18.48 -9.56 -7.30
CA GLY A 129 -17.29 -9.95 -8.08
C GLY A 129 -16.13 -8.96 -7.92
N LEU A 130 -14.89 -9.42 -7.97
CA LEU A 130 -13.72 -8.54 -8.12
C LEU A 130 -13.56 -8.17 -9.60
N ALA A 131 -13.70 -6.88 -9.94
CA ALA A 131 -13.46 -6.41 -11.30
C ALA A 131 -11.96 -6.52 -11.65
N GLY A 132 -11.64 -7.27 -12.71
CA GLY A 132 -10.28 -7.49 -13.19
C GLY A 132 -9.73 -6.27 -13.95
N GLY A 133 -8.98 -5.42 -13.25
CA GLY A 133 -8.21 -4.33 -13.87
C GLY A 133 -6.77 -4.71 -14.18
N SER A 134 -6.19 -4.20 -15.26
CA SER A 134 -4.76 -4.37 -15.55
C SER A 134 -3.91 -3.67 -14.48
N LEU A 135 -3.01 -4.42 -13.82
CA LEU A 135 -2.15 -3.88 -12.78
C LEU A 135 -1.07 -2.95 -13.37
N GLN A 136 -1.23 -1.64 -13.21
CA GLN A 136 -0.19 -0.65 -13.58
C GLN A 136 1.00 -0.59 -12.59
N ARG A 137 0.93 -1.34 -11.48
CA ARG A 137 1.87 -1.25 -10.35
C ARG A 137 2.26 -2.64 -9.87
N THR A 138 3.52 -2.80 -9.48
CA THR A 138 4.04 -4.05 -8.91
C THR A 138 4.94 -3.79 -7.71
N SER A 139 4.95 -4.73 -6.76
CA SER A 139 5.85 -4.68 -5.61
C SER A 139 7.08 -5.54 -5.90
N ILE A 140 8.26 -4.96 -5.76
CA ILE A 140 9.54 -5.63 -5.96
C ILE A 140 10.24 -5.93 -4.63
N ASP A 141 11.03 -6.99 -4.62
CA ASP A 141 11.95 -7.34 -3.53
C ASP A 141 13.26 -6.57 -3.73
N MET A 142 13.54 -5.59 -2.86
CA MET A 142 14.66 -4.66 -3.07
C MET A 142 16.02 -5.34 -2.93
N ALA A 143 16.16 -6.27 -1.97
CA ALA A 143 17.42 -6.96 -1.73
C ALA A 143 17.79 -7.86 -2.91
N ARG A 144 16.83 -8.68 -3.37
CA ARG A 144 17.04 -9.57 -4.51
C ARG A 144 17.20 -8.83 -5.82
N THR A 145 16.42 -7.77 -6.03
CA THR A 145 16.56 -6.94 -7.23
C THR A 145 17.92 -6.24 -7.24
N ARG A 146 18.44 -5.78 -6.10
CA ARG A 146 19.80 -5.22 -6.02
C ARG A 146 20.87 -6.28 -6.31
N GLN A 147 20.75 -7.47 -5.75
CA GLN A 147 21.66 -8.59 -6.03
C GLN A 147 21.66 -8.95 -7.53
N LEU A 148 20.50 -8.93 -8.18
CA LEU A 148 20.35 -9.15 -9.62
C LEU A 148 21.16 -8.15 -10.46
N HIS A 149 21.15 -6.87 -10.07
CA HIS A 149 21.90 -5.82 -10.77
C HIS A 149 23.41 -5.88 -10.47
N VAL A 150 23.79 -6.27 -9.25
CA VAL A 150 25.21 -6.42 -8.85
C VAL A 150 25.85 -7.65 -9.49
N GLN A 151 25.10 -8.74 -9.67
CA GLN A 151 25.59 -9.97 -10.30
C GLN A 151 25.67 -9.89 -11.83
N GLY A 152 25.25 -8.77 -12.45
CA GLY A 152 25.46 -8.51 -13.89
C GLY A 152 24.93 -9.63 -14.79
N TYR A 153 23.62 -9.93 -14.72
CA TYR A 153 23.02 -11.06 -15.43
C TYR A 153 23.41 -11.16 -16.92
N SER A 154 24.16 -12.21 -17.27
CA SER A 154 24.07 -12.90 -18.56
C SER A 154 22.85 -13.81 -18.52
N LEU A 155 21.92 -13.60 -19.45
CA LEU A 155 20.66 -14.35 -19.49
C LEU A 155 20.87 -15.72 -20.17
N PRO A 156 20.28 -16.82 -19.67
CA PRO A 156 20.21 -18.04 -20.44
C PRO A 156 19.40 -17.79 -21.73
N PRO A 157 19.79 -18.38 -22.87
CA PRO A 157 19.06 -18.24 -24.13
C PRO A 157 17.63 -18.77 -24.00
N ARG A 158 16.74 -18.12 -24.74
CA ARG A 158 15.30 -18.40 -24.80
C ARG A 158 15.01 -19.81 -25.27
#